data_AF-A0A9E4ED04-F1
#
_entry.id   AF-A0A9E4ED04-F1
#
_cell.length_a   1.000
_cell.length_b   1.000
_cell.length_c   1.000
_cell.angle_alpha   90.00
_cell.angle_beta   90.00
_cell.angle_gamma   90.00
#
_symmetry.space_group_name_H-M   'P 1'
#
loop_
_entity.id
_entity.type
_entity.pdbx_description
1 polymer ?
#
loop_
_entity_poly.entity_id
_entity_poly.type
_entity_poly.pdbx_seq_one_letter_code
_entity_poly.pdbx_strand_id
1 'polypeptide(L)'
;MAKTESEPFETLSDFLEWASQFNNGTYVFRGVPNKEYGIQASAYRRVPESDQNSEDKGFPTFVEINTALIREARLRGYDQKDGRHLSDLEILADLQHFKAATCLIDFTYSAQVALWFACAQDSKTPDATNGKVFAVRQDVDRFIEIEPDSLTEPLPYFLDSNEPQLYHWQPRQQNNRILAQQSVFLFGHYEFEEDAACVIQKCNKEDIRTELKQVSGISEIRLFPDFEGFASLRDDLTPYTPLSADEYMMRADQAVRRHKFKEAIADYDKAIYRRPGDASIHYSRGFAKVKIERDCPYRENPFNPTDNTIKRNLTQH
;
A
#
# COMPACT_ATOMS: atom_id res chain seq x y z
N MET A 1 22.34 -6.65 23.64
CA MET A 1 22.75 -7.90 22.95
C MET A 1 23.44 -7.50 21.66
N ALA A 2 24.48 -8.22 21.24
CA ALA A 2 25.27 -7.86 20.07
C ALA A 2 24.40 -7.78 18.80
N LYS A 3 24.53 -6.69 18.04
CA LYS A 3 23.92 -6.53 16.70
C LYS A 3 24.40 -7.69 15.84
N THR A 4 23.53 -8.68 15.63
CA THR A 4 23.85 -9.82 14.77
C THR A 4 23.11 -9.58 13.48
N GLU A 5 23.80 -8.98 12.50
CA GLU A 5 23.30 -8.98 11.13
C GLU A 5 23.27 -10.45 10.70
N SER A 6 22.07 -10.97 10.45
CA SER A 6 21.92 -12.38 10.08
C SER A 6 22.59 -12.65 8.74
N GLU A 7 22.96 -13.91 8.50
CA GLU A 7 23.36 -14.33 7.15
C GLU A 7 22.26 -13.97 6.12
N PRO A 8 22.63 -13.70 4.86
CA PRO A 8 21.67 -13.28 3.85
C PRO A 8 20.64 -14.38 3.59
N PHE A 9 19.36 -14.05 3.73
CA PHE A 9 18.28 -15.01 3.55
C PHE A 9 18.04 -15.35 2.08
N GLU A 10 17.73 -16.63 1.84
CA GLU A 10 17.53 -17.17 0.50
C GLU A 10 16.06 -17.44 0.16
N THR A 11 15.24 -17.85 1.13
CA THR A 11 13.84 -18.21 0.90
C THR A 11 12.86 -17.41 1.76
N LEU A 12 11.58 -17.38 1.38
CA LEU A 12 10.53 -16.80 2.21
C LEU A 12 10.40 -17.55 3.54
N SER A 13 10.54 -18.87 3.54
CA SER A 13 10.42 -19.71 4.74
C SER A 13 11.42 -19.31 5.81
N ASP A 14 12.69 -19.14 5.44
CA ASP A 14 13.76 -18.77 6.38
C ASP A 14 13.51 -17.38 6.97
N PHE A 15 13.04 -16.44 6.14
CA PHE A 15 12.66 -15.11 6.61
C PHE A 15 11.49 -15.17 7.60
N LEU A 16 10.47 -15.98 7.34
CA LEU A 16 9.31 -16.11 8.23
C LEU A 16 9.69 -16.73 9.57
N GLU A 17 10.62 -17.69 9.57
CA GLU A 17 11.19 -18.25 10.79
C GLU A 17 11.92 -17.16 11.59
N TRP A 18 12.78 -16.37 10.95
CA TRP A 18 13.42 -15.21 11.58
C TRP A 18 12.42 -14.19 12.10
N ALA A 19 11.35 -13.91 11.35
CA ALA A 19 10.34 -12.94 11.74
C ALA A 19 9.50 -13.41 12.94
N SER A 20 9.34 -14.73 13.11
CA SER A 20 8.50 -15.32 14.16
C SER A 20 8.91 -14.95 15.58
N GLN A 21 10.18 -14.60 15.80
CA GLN A 21 10.70 -14.18 17.10
C GLN A 21 10.21 -12.78 17.54
N PHE A 22 9.62 -12.01 16.62
CA PHE A 22 9.16 -10.63 16.86
C PHE A 22 7.64 -10.51 17.00
N ASN A 23 6.90 -11.62 17.05
CA ASN A 23 5.44 -11.69 16.97
C ASN A 23 4.65 -11.14 18.18
N ASN A 24 5.28 -10.45 19.12
CA ASN A 24 4.62 -9.94 20.33
C ASN A 24 3.87 -8.61 20.13
N GLY A 25 3.77 -8.09 18.90
CA GLY A 25 3.14 -6.79 18.61
C GLY A 25 3.96 -5.58 19.06
N THR A 26 5.15 -5.81 19.63
CA THR A 26 6.06 -4.77 20.12
C THR A 26 7.07 -4.32 19.06
N TYR A 27 7.07 -4.94 17.89
CA TYR A 27 8.02 -4.67 16.82
C TYR A 27 7.32 -4.16 15.57
N VAL A 28 8.01 -3.23 14.92
CA VAL A 28 7.64 -2.70 13.60
C VAL A 28 8.81 -2.92 12.65
N PHE A 29 8.48 -3.06 11.37
CA PHE A 29 9.44 -3.45 10.34
C PHE A 29 9.55 -2.40 9.25
N ARG A 30 10.74 -2.29 8.66
CA ARG A 30 10.98 -1.46 7.47
C ARG A 30 11.83 -2.22 6.47
N GLY A 31 11.32 -2.34 5.25
CA GLY A 31 12.07 -2.88 4.12
C GLY A 31 12.71 -1.79 3.31
N VAL A 32 13.97 -1.97 2.93
CA VAL A 32 14.67 -1.10 1.98
C VAL A 32 15.24 -1.93 0.84
N PRO A 33 15.13 -1.45 -0.42
CA PRO A 33 15.60 -2.21 -1.58
C PRO A 33 17.12 -2.33 -1.65
N ASN A 34 17.86 -1.45 -0.95
CA ASN A 34 19.31 -1.44 -0.91
C ASN A 34 19.81 -1.55 0.54
N LYS A 35 20.66 -2.54 0.81
CA LYS A 35 21.19 -2.83 2.14
C LYS A 35 22.04 -1.70 2.74
N GLU A 36 22.60 -0.84 1.90
CA GLU A 36 23.38 0.33 2.33
C GLU A 36 22.47 1.46 2.88
N TYR A 37 21.17 1.39 2.65
CA TYR A 37 20.23 2.38 3.18
C TYR A 37 19.95 2.11 4.66
N GLY A 38 20.31 3.08 5.50
CA GLY A 38 19.92 3.10 6.91
C GLY A 38 18.47 3.54 7.13
N ILE A 39 18.05 3.51 8.40
CA ILE A 39 16.76 4.05 8.83
C ILE A 39 16.91 5.57 8.99
N GLN A 40 16.64 6.31 7.92
CA GLN A 40 16.77 7.76 7.89
C GLN A 40 15.60 8.44 7.18
N ALA A 41 15.14 9.56 7.74
CA ALA A 41 14.07 10.38 7.23
C ALA A 41 14.45 11.00 5.88
N SER A 42 13.49 11.05 4.95
CA SER A 42 13.74 11.52 3.59
C SER A 42 14.06 13.02 3.55
N ALA A 43 13.52 13.82 4.48
CA ALA A 43 13.85 15.24 4.59
C ALA A 43 15.32 15.51 4.94
N TYR A 44 16.00 14.60 5.67
CA TYR A 44 17.40 14.80 6.04
C TYR A 44 18.34 14.80 4.83
N ARG A 45 17.99 14.07 3.76
CA ARG A 45 18.74 14.08 2.50
C ARG A 45 18.77 15.46 1.81
N ARG A 46 17.93 16.38 2.25
CA ARG A 46 17.87 17.76 1.76
C ARG A 46 18.65 18.74 2.63
N VAL A 47 19.18 18.30 3.77
CA VAL A 47 20.08 19.09 4.60
C VAL A 47 21.40 19.26 3.84
N PRO A 48 21.93 20.49 3.67
CA PRO A 48 23.20 20.72 2.99
C PRO A 48 24.36 19.97 3.64
N GLU A 49 25.32 19.48 2.85
CA GLU A 49 26.50 18.78 3.36
C GLU A 49 27.31 19.62 4.38
N SER A 50 27.32 20.95 4.24
CA SER A 50 27.93 21.85 5.24
C SER A 50 27.34 21.69 6.63
N ASP A 51 26.02 21.52 6.69
CA ASP A 51 25.26 21.45 7.94
C ASP A 51 25.34 20.04 8.52
N GLN A 52 25.36 19.00 7.68
CA GLN A 52 25.56 17.62 8.13
C GLN A 52 26.90 17.41 8.85
N ASN A 53 27.91 18.23 8.51
CA ASN A 53 29.24 18.20 9.12
C ASN A 53 29.37 19.10 10.36
N SER A 54 28.29 19.76 10.79
CA SER A 54 28.28 20.61 11.99
C SER A 54 28.11 19.80 13.28
N GLU A 55 28.22 20.46 14.44
CA GLU A 55 28.15 19.80 15.76
C GLU A 55 26.78 19.15 16.03
N ASP A 56 25.71 19.79 15.59
CA ASP A 56 24.33 19.28 15.70
C ASP A 56 23.93 18.40 14.51
N LYS A 57 24.88 18.13 13.59
CA LYS A 57 24.70 17.36 12.37
C LYS A 57 23.54 17.85 11.50
N GLY A 58 23.23 19.15 11.54
CA GLY A 58 22.20 19.77 10.72
C GLY A 58 20.78 19.48 11.20
N PHE A 59 20.59 19.06 12.45
CA PHE A 59 19.27 18.85 13.04
C PHE A 59 18.37 20.10 12.98
N PRO A 60 18.84 21.34 13.26
CA PRO A 60 18.01 22.53 13.12
C PRO A 60 17.53 22.76 11.69
N THR A 61 18.41 22.56 10.70
CA THR A 61 18.06 22.65 9.28
C THR A 61 17.03 21.58 8.90
N PHE A 62 17.14 20.36 9.45
CA PHE A 62 16.13 19.31 9.27
C PHE A 62 14.75 19.73 9.82
N VAL A 63 14.70 20.38 10.99
CA VAL A 63 13.44 20.92 11.55
C VAL A 63 12.89 22.05 10.68
N GLU A 64 13.75 22.95 10.21
CA GLU A 64 13.36 24.07 9.34
C GLU A 64 12.77 23.58 8.02
N ILE A 65 13.38 22.59 7.36
CA ILE A 65 12.89 22.00 6.11
C ILE A 65 11.45 21.50 6.26
N ASN A 66 11.16 20.77 7.34
CA ASN A 66 9.82 20.22 7.58
C ASN A 66 8.82 21.31 7.98
N THR A 67 9.23 22.26 8.82
CA THR A 67 8.39 23.37 9.26
C THR A 67 8.02 24.29 8.10
N ALA A 68 8.98 24.58 7.21
CA ALA A 68 8.75 25.34 5.99
C ALA A 68 7.78 24.62 5.05
N LEU A 69 7.94 23.30 4.88
CA LEU A 69 7.05 22.48 4.06
C LEU A 69 5.58 22.57 4.53
N ILE A 70 5.34 22.43 5.83
CA ILE A 70 3.99 22.56 6.41
C ILE A 70 3.46 23.97 6.21
N ARG A 71 4.24 25.00 6.55
CA ARG A 71 3.84 26.41 6.39
C ARG A 71 3.43 26.69 4.95
N GLU A 72 4.20 26.20 4.00
CA GLU A 72 3.93 26.33 2.57
C GLU A 72 2.67 25.59 2.12
N ALA A 73 2.39 24.41 2.68
CA ALA A 73 1.16 23.66 2.42
C ALA A 73 -0.07 24.40 2.97
N ARG A 74 0.01 24.93 4.19
CA ARG A 74 -1.05 25.73 4.82
C ARG A 74 -1.37 27.00 4.05
N LEU A 75 -0.34 27.73 3.58
CA LEU A 75 -0.52 28.92 2.75
C LEU A 75 -1.26 28.65 1.43
N ARG A 76 -1.15 27.41 0.92
CA ARG A 76 -1.84 26.97 -0.32
C ARG A 76 -3.20 26.32 -0.04
N GLY A 77 -3.60 26.21 1.23
CA GLY A 77 -4.87 25.61 1.65
C GLY A 77 -4.90 24.07 1.60
N TYR A 78 -3.74 23.40 1.54
CA TYR A 78 -3.66 21.93 1.53
C TYR A 78 -3.93 21.29 2.90
N ASP A 79 -4.13 22.10 3.93
CA ASP A 79 -4.54 21.70 5.26
C ASP A 79 -6.06 21.61 5.44
N GLN A 80 -6.84 21.85 4.39
CA GLN A 80 -8.29 21.69 4.39
C GLN A 80 -8.70 20.44 3.60
N LYS A 81 -9.31 19.47 4.28
CA LYS A 81 -9.77 18.22 3.67
C LYS A 81 -11.13 17.85 4.26
N ASP A 82 -12.13 17.54 3.44
CA ASP A 82 -13.48 17.13 3.89
C ASP A 82 -14.11 18.04 4.98
N GLY A 83 -13.86 19.35 4.92
CA GLY A 83 -14.38 20.32 5.89
C GLY A 83 -13.68 20.32 7.25
N ARG A 84 -12.61 19.53 7.43
CA ARG A 84 -11.73 19.57 8.61
C ARG A 84 -10.38 20.22 8.28
N HIS A 85 -9.77 20.77 9.33
CA HIS A 85 -8.40 21.24 9.29
C HIS A 85 -7.45 20.11 9.71
N LEU A 86 -6.39 19.88 8.93
CA LEU A 86 -5.39 18.85 9.19
C LEU A 86 -4.37 19.32 10.22
N SER A 87 -3.96 18.42 11.11
CA SER A 87 -2.79 18.64 11.97
C SER A 87 -1.49 18.62 11.15
N ASP A 88 -0.40 19.07 11.75
CA ASP A 88 0.92 19.08 11.11
C ASP A 88 1.36 17.68 10.64
N LEU A 89 1.16 16.65 11.48
CA LEU A 89 1.49 15.26 11.11
C LEU A 89 0.60 14.72 9.99
N GLU A 90 -0.68 15.10 9.97
CA GLU A 90 -1.60 14.70 8.90
C GLU A 90 -1.23 15.34 7.56
N ILE A 91 -0.81 16.61 7.57
CA ILE A 91 -0.29 17.29 6.36
C ILE A 91 0.95 16.55 5.85
N LEU A 92 1.90 16.23 6.74
CA LEU A 92 3.12 15.51 6.35
C LEU A 92 2.80 14.11 5.79
N ALA A 93 1.89 13.36 6.40
CA ALA A 93 1.49 12.05 5.91
C ALA A 93 0.82 12.13 4.52
N ASP A 94 -0.07 13.10 4.31
CA ASP A 94 -0.71 13.34 3.02
C ASP A 94 0.32 13.78 1.96
N LEU A 95 1.29 14.63 2.30
CA LEU A 95 2.36 15.03 1.38
C LEU A 95 3.31 13.86 1.04
N GLN A 96 3.65 13.03 2.04
CA GLN A 96 4.51 11.85 1.86
C GLN A 96 3.85 10.80 0.97
N HIS A 97 2.52 10.70 0.98
CA HIS A 97 1.76 9.89 0.03
C HIS A 97 2.23 10.18 -1.40
N PHE A 98 2.29 11.47 -1.76
CA PHE A 98 2.76 12.01 -3.04
C PHE A 98 4.30 12.17 -3.12
N LYS A 99 5.04 11.37 -2.35
CA LYS A 99 6.52 11.27 -2.39
C LYS A 99 7.26 12.54 -1.92
N ALA A 100 6.61 13.44 -1.18
CA ALA A 100 7.31 14.55 -0.55
C ALA A 100 8.32 14.03 0.50
N ALA A 101 9.43 14.74 0.64
CA ALA A 101 10.43 14.43 1.66
C ALA A 101 9.99 15.01 3.01
N THR A 102 9.84 14.17 4.03
CA THR A 102 9.39 14.57 5.38
C THR A 102 10.23 13.94 6.49
N CYS A 103 9.96 14.31 7.74
CA CYS A 103 10.52 13.71 8.94
C CYS A 103 9.92 12.34 9.29
N LEU A 104 8.81 11.95 8.67
CA LEU A 104 8.12 10.69 8.94
C LEU A 104 8.84 9.53 8.24
N ILE A 105 9.14 8.46 8.99
CA ILE A 105 9.71 7.24 8.42
C ILE A 105 8.63 6.16 8.40
N ASP A 106 8.33 5.63 7.21
CA ASP A 106 7.37 4.54 7.06
C ASP A 106 7.87 3.23 7.69
N PHE A 107 7.06 2.69 8.58
CA PHE A 107 7.19 1.33 9.10
C PHE A 107 5.88 0.59 8.88
N THR A 108 5.94 -0.73 9.03
CA THR A 108 4.78 -1.62 8.94
C THR A 108 4.76 -2.59 10.12
N TYR A 109 3.58 -2.92 10.61
CA TYR A 109 3.41 -4.01 11.57
C TYR A 109 3.62 -5.41 10.97
N SER A 110 3.74 -5.52 9.64
CA SER A 110 3.92 -6.80 8.94
C SER A 110 5.33 -6.97 8.38
N ALA A 111 6.04 -7.95 8.93
CA ALA A 111 7.34 -8.38 8.42
C ALA A 111 7.27 -8.77 6.93
N GLN A 112 6.16 -9.37 6.47
CA GLN A 112 5.98 -9.74 5.08
C GLN A 112 5.82 -8.52 4.15
N VAL A 113 5.13 -7.48 4.61
CA VAL A 113 5.04 -6.21 3.87
C VAL A 113 6.42 -5.56 3.79
N ALA A 114 7.18 -5.54 4.89
CA ALA A 114 8.55 -5.05 4.88
C ALA A 114 9.46 -5.88 3.94
N LEU A 115 9.32 -7.21 3.93
CA LEU A 115 10.05 -8.08 3.00
C LEU A 115 9.75 -7.72 1.54
N TRP A 116 8.48 -7.44 1.22
CA TRP A 116 8.10 -7.02 -0.12
C TRP A 116 8.82 -5.72 -0.52
N PHE A 117 8.88 -4.73 0.38
CA PHE A 117 9.61 -3.48 0.14
C PHE A 117 11.13 -3.69 -0.02
N ALA A 118 11.72 -4.61 0.74
CA ALA A 118 13.13 -4.98 0.57
C ALA A 118 13.42 -5.63 -0.79
N CYS A 119 12.40 -6.22 -1.42
CA CYS A 119 12.48 -6.85 -2.74
C CYS A 119 12.00 -5.93 -3.89
N ALA A 120 11.64 -4.68 -3.64
CA ALA A 120 10.94 -3.84 -4.62
C ALA A 120 11.76 -3.45 -5.87
N GLN A 121 13.10 -3.37 -5.76
CA GLN A 121 13.98 -3.10 -6.91
C GLN A 121 14.00 -4.30 -7.87
N ASP A 122 13.94 -4.03 -9.17
CA ASP A 122 14.10 -5.05 -10.21
C ASP A 122 15.50 -5.67 -10.11
N SER A 123 15.56 -6.99 -9.92
CA SER A 123 16.80 -7.74 -9.78
C SER A 123 17.59 -7.88 -11.09
N LYS A 124 16.97 -7.54 -12.22
CA LYS A 124 17.56 -7.67 -13.57
C LYS A 124 18.30 -6.42 -14.01
N THR A 125 18.28 -5.35 -13.23
CA THR A 125 19.01 -4.13 -13.57
C THR A 125 20.49 -4.26 -13.16
N PRO A 126 21.44 -3.63 -13.89
CA PRO A 126 22.86 -3.68 -13.55
C PRO A 126 23.19 -3.15 -12.14
N ASP A 127 22.35 -2.27 -11.62
CA ASP A 127 22.40 -1.64 -10.30
C ASP A 127 21.61 -2.42 -9.22
N ALA A 128 21.19 -3.66 -9.51
CA ALA A 128 20.49 -4.49 -8.54
C ALA A 128 21.35 -4.73 -7.28
N THR A 129 20.84 -4.27 -6.14
CA THR A 129 21.48 -4.40 -4.82
C THR A 129 20.76 -5.44 -3.95
N ASN A 130 21.41 -5.89 -2.87
CA ASN A 130 20.72 -6.68 -1.85
C ASN A 130 19.72 -5.80 -1.11
N GLY A 131 18.57 -6.35 -0.73
CA GLY A 131 17.62 -5.66 0.14
C GLY A 131 17.99 -5.82 1.61
N LYS A 132 17.31 -5.06 2.48
CA LYS A 132 17.43 -5.21 3.94
C LYS A 132 16.07 -4.98 4.60
N VAL A 133 15.75 -5.79 5.60
CA VAL A 133 14.60 -5.58 6.48
C VAL A 133 15.12 -5.29 7.88
N PHE A 134 14.61 -4.21 8.46
CA PHE A 134 14.88 -3.82 9.84
C PHE A 134 13.70 -4.22 10.72
N ALA A 135 13.99 -4.63 11.95
CA ALA A 135 13.04 -4.75 13.05
C ALA A 135 13.41 -3.74 14.14
N VAL A 136 12.43 -2.95 14.56
CA VAL A 136 12.57 -1.91 15.58
C VAL A 136 11.53 -2.15 16.66
N ARG A 137 11.98 -2.19 17.92
CA ARG A 137 11.11 -2.32 19.08
C ARG A 137 10.46 -0.95 19.38
N GLN A 138 9.14 -0.92 19.36
CA GLN A 138 8.32 0.27 19.64
C GLN A 138 7.80 0.27 21.08
N ASP A 139 8.65 -0.02 22.07
CA ASP A 139 8.23 0.02 23.48
C ASP A 139 8.17 1.46 24.03
N VAL A 140 7.48 1.61 25.16
CA VAL A 140 7.26 2.91 25.83
C VAL A 140 8.53 3.56 26.37
N ASP A 141 9.60 2.78 26.56
CA ASP A 141 10.89 3.31 27.01
C ASP A 141 11.62 4.04 25.87
N ARG A 142 11.35 3.65 24.62
CA ARG A 142 12.02 4.20 23.44
C ARG A 142 11.13 5.14 22.63
N PHE A 143 9.82 4.86 22.52
CA PHE A 143 8.89 5.64 21.71
C PHE A 143 7.65 6.06 22.51
N ILE A 144 7.28 7.33 22.35
CA ILE A 144 6.03 7.88 22.86
C ILE A 144 4.94 7.63 21.82
N GLU A 145 3.86 6.95 22.24
CA GLU A 145 2.67 6.75 21.42
C GLU A 145 1.92 8.07 21.26
N ILE A 146 1.57 8.38 20.02
CA ILE A 146 0.67 9.48 19.71
C ILE A 146 -0.65 8.90 19.24
N GLU A 147 -1.70 9.14 20.03
CA GLU A 147 -3.05 8.79 19.61
C GLU A 147 -3.52 9.71 18.47
N PRO A 148 -4.22 9.18 17.44
CA PRO A 148 -4.68 9.98 16.30
C PRO A 148 -5.58 11.16 16.68
N ASP A 149 -6.24 11.10 17.84
CA ASP A 149 -7.20 12.09 18.32
C ASP A 149 -6.53 13.22 19.14
N SER A 150 -5.26 13.05 19.49
CA SER A 150 -4.50 13.93 20.40
C SER A 150 -3.51 14.85 19.65
N LEU A 151 -3.67 15.02 18.34
CA LEU A 151 -2.78 15.81 17.47
C LEU A 151 -3.03 17.32 17.58
N THR A 152 -2.74 17.91 18.74
CA THR A 152 -2.90 19.36 18.98
C THR A 152 -1.60 20.15 18.85
N GLU A 153 -0.46 19.51 19.06
CA GLU A 153 0.84 20.18 19.08
C GLU A 153 1.39 20.45 17.66
N PRO A 154 2.09 21.57 17.44
CA PRO A 154 2.73 21.87 16.16
C PRO A 154 4.01 21.04 15.99
N LEU A 155 4.48 20.86 14.75
CA LEU A 155 5.65 20.01 14.46
C LEU A 155 6.90 20.32 15.32
N PRO A 156 7.28 21.60 15.57
CA PRO A 156 8.47 21.91 16.37
C PRO A 156 8.44 21.36 17.80
N TYR A 157 7.24 21.11 18.37
CA TYR A 157 7.12 20.44 19.67
C TYR A 157 7.71 19.02 19.63
N PHE A 158 7.43 18.28 18.56
CA PHE A 158 7.91 16.90 18.41
C PHE A 158 9.37 16.80 17.96
N LEU A 159 9.95 17.88 17.47
CA LEU A 159 11.33 17.93 16.97
C LEU A 159 12.21 18.84 17.84
N ASP A 160 11.98 18.87 19.15
CA ASP A 160 12.80 19.65 20.07
C ASP A 160 14.20 19.04 20.20
N SER A 161 15.22 19.82 19.86
CA SER A 161 16.62 19.41 19.95
C SER A 161 17.14 19.32 21.39
N ASN A 162 16.48 19.97 22.36
CA ASN A 162 16.91 19.95 23.76
C ASN A 162 16.44 18.68 24.49
N GLU A 163 15.30 18.14 24.07
CA GLU A 163 14.70 16.92 24.61
C GLU A 163 14.35 15.98 23.45
N PRO A 164 15.34 15.33 22.81
CA PRO A 164 15.10 14.49 21.66
C PRO A 164 14.27 13.27 22.07
N GLN A 165 13.01 13.29 21.67
CA GLN A 165 12.06 12.21 21.88
C GLN A 165 11.78 11.51 20.56
N LEU A 166 11.52 10.20 20.64
CA LEU A 166 11.05 9.43 19.50
C LEU A 166 9.56 9.16 19.68
N TYR A 167 8.84 9.27 18.57
CA TYR A 167 7.40 9.11 18.55
C TYR A 167 7.03 8.02 17.58
N HIS A 168 5.97 7.28 17.91
CA HIS A 168 5.28 6.45 16.96
C HIS A 168 3.84 6.91 16.83
N TRP A 169 3.37 6.98 15.58
CA TRP A 169 2.04 7.48 15.27
C TRP A 169 1.42 6.67 14.14
N GLN A 170 0.22 6.18 14.38
CA GLN A 170 -0.61 5.58 13.34
C GLN A 170 -1.69 6.60 12.95
N PRO A 171 -1.73 7.08 11.70
CA PRO A 171 -2.80 7.98 11.26
C PRO A 171 -4.16 7.28 11.33
N ARG A 172 -5.24 8.06 11.49
CA ARG A 172 -6.60 7.51 11.34
C ARG A 172 -6.70 6.77 10.01
N GLN A 173 -7.23 5.55 10.05
CA GLN A 173 -7.36 4.68 8.89
C GLN A 173 -8.44 5.20 7.93
N GLN A 174 -8.13 6.29 7.23
CA GLN A 174 -9.00 6.90 6.23
C GLN A 174 -8.67 6.42 4.80
N ASN A 175 -7.45 5.89 4.60
CA ASN A 175 -6.97 5.44 3.29
C ASN A 175 -6.74 3.94 3.28
N ASN A 176 -7.25 3.27 2.23
CA ASN A 176 -7.05 1.83 2.00
C ASN A 176 -5.55 1.45 1.93
N ARG A 177 -4.65 2.38 1.60
CA ARG A 177 -3.19 2.16 1.56
C ARG A 177 -2.60 1.94 2.96
N ILE A 178 -2.97 2.74 3.95
CA ILE A 178 -2.49 2.58 5.33
C ILE A 178 -2.89 1.21 5.88
N LEU A 179 -4.13 0.81 5.60
CA LEU A 179 -4.66 -0.51 5.94
C LEU A 179 -3.91 -1.64 5.24
N ALA A 180 -3.74 -1.55 3.93
CA ALA A 180 -3.11 -2.60 3.13
C ALA A 180 -1.62 -2.80 3.47
N GLN A 181 -0.94 -1.72 3.86
CA GLN A 181 0.47 -1.74 4.24
C GLN A 181 0.67 -1.96 5.75
N GLN A 182 -0.41 -1.94 6.55
CA GLN A 182 -0.35 -1.97 8.02
C GLN A 182 0.62 -0.92 8.56
N SER A 183 0.53 0.31 8.03
CA SER A 183 1.53 1.36 8.23
C SER A 183 1.49 1.97 9.63
N VAL A 184 2.67 2.37 10.10
CA VAL A 184 2.92 3.20 11.27
C VAL A 184 4.11 4.11 10.96
N PHE A 185 4.08 5.34 11.47
CA PHE A 185 5.19 6.28 11.32
C PHE A 185 6.03 6.33 12.57
N LEU A 186 7.36 6.27 12.39
CA LEU A 186 8.34 6.61 13.42
C LEU A 186 9.00 7.95 13.06
N PHE A 187 9.14 8.84 14.04
CA PHE A 187 9.73 10.18 13.83
C PHE A 187 10.27 10.76 15.16
N GLY A 188 10.83 11.98 15.11
CA GLY A 188 11.54 12.62 16.22
C GLY A 188 12.96 12.97 15.77
N HIS A 189 13.91 12.07 16.01
CA HIS A 189 15.22 12.16 15.36
C HIS A 189 15.15 11.76 13.87
N TYR A 190 16.05 12.28 13.03
CA TYR A 190 16.07 11.97 11.59
C TYR A 190 16.61 10.57 11.25
N GLU A 191 17.21 9.87 12.21
CA GLU A 191 17.75 8.52 12.06
C GLU A 191 17.52 7.68 13.31
N PHE A 192 17.38 6.35 13.13
CA PHE A 192 17.13 5.40 14.22
C PHE A 192 18.05 4.19 14.15
N GLU A 193 18.34 3.61 15.31
CA GLU A 193 19.00 2.31 15.38
C GLU A 193 18.00 1.15 15.28
N GLU A 194 18.38 0.10 14.56
CA GLU A 194 17.65 -1.15 14.53
C GLU A 194 17.96 -2.04 15.75
N ASP A 195 16.99 -2.86 16.16
CA ASP A 195 17.21 -3.92 17.16
C ASP A 195 17.72 -5.20 16.49
N ALA A 196 17.22 -5.48 15.29
CA ALA A 196 17.67 -6.56 14.43
C ALA A 196 17.50 -6.18 12.96
N ALA A 197 18.30 -6.78 12.09
CA ALA A 197 18.10 -6.66 10.66
C ALA A 197 18.52 -7.92 9.93
N CYS A 198 17.98 -8.07 8.73
CA CYS A 198 18.34 -9.14 7.84
C CYS A 198 18.53 -8.67 6.40
N VAL A 199 19.51 -9.28 5.73
CA VAL A 199 19.83 -8.98 4.32
C VAL A 199 19.09 -9.96 3.41
N ILE A 200 18.51 -9.44 2.33
CA ILE A 200 17.85 -10.23 1.29
C ILE A 200 18.73 -10.22 0.05
N GLN A 201 19.19 -11.39 -0.39
CA GLN A 201 20.07 -11.48 -1.55
C GLN A 201 19.34 -11.01 -2.80
N LYS A 202 20.04 -10.22 -3.64
CA LYS A 202 19.46 -9.66 -4.87
C LYS A 202 18.88 -10.70 -5.82
N CYS A 203 19.49 -11.90 -5.90
CA CYS A 203 19.06 -12.97 -6.80
C CYS A 203 17.72 -13.58 -6.39
N ASN A 204 17.34 -13.49 -5.11
CA ASN A 204 16.15 -14.16 -4.57
C ASN A 204 14.93 -13.25 -4.49
N LYS A 205 15.10 -11.94 -4.74
CA LYS A 205 14.02 -10.93 -4.62
C LYS A 205 12.78 -11.25 -5.44
N GLU A 206 12.94 -11.73 -6.68
CA GLU A 206 11.82 -11.99 -7.58
C GLU A 206 11.04 -13.26 -7.18
N ASP A 207 11.77 -14.30 -6.76
CA ASP A 207 11.17 -15.54 -6.27
C ASP A 207 10.39 -15.27 -4.97
N ILE A 208 10.99 -14.51 -4.04
CA ILE A 208 10.33 -14.08 -2.80
C ILE A 208 9.06 -13.25 -3.11
N ARG A 209 9.11 -12.31 -4.07
CA ARG A 209 7.92 -11.54 -4.47
C ARG A 209 6.82 -12.43 -5.04
N THR A 210 7.20 -13.41 -5.86
CA THR A 210 6.27 -14.37 -6.45
C THR A 210 5.62 -15.22 -5.36
N GLU A 211 6.41 -15.71 -4.41
CA GLU A 211 5.94 -16.52 -3.29
C GLU A 211 5.05 -15.71 -2.33
N LEU A 212 5.44 -14.48 -1.98
CA LEU A 212 4.60 -13.56 -1.18
C LEU A 212 3.23 -13.31 -1.81
N LYS A 213 3.20 -13.17 -3.14
CA LYS A 213 1.95 -13.03 -3.90
C LYS A 213 1.10 -14.29 -3.84
N GLN A 214 1.71 -15.48 -3.96
CA GLN A 214 0.99 -16.75 -3.95
C GLN A 214 0.47 -17.13 -2.55
N VAL A 215 1.31 -17.00 -1.53
CA VAL A 215 1.02 -17.46 -0.16
C VAL A 215 0.19 -16.43 0.61
N SER A 216 0.58 -15.16 0.54
CA SER A 216 0.00 -14.10 1.39
C SER A 216 -0.84 -13.10 0.59
N GLY A 217 -0.87 -13.23 -0.74
CA GLY A 217 -1.54 -12.27 -1.61
C GLY A 217 -0.84 -10.90 -1.67
N ILE A 218 0.35 -10.74 -1.09
CA ILE A 218 1.04 -9.45 -1.04
C ILE A 218 1.59 -9.14 -2.44
N SER A 219 1.19 -8.00 -2.99
CA SER A 219 1.57 -7.54 -4.32
C SER A 219 1.44 -6.03 -4.41
N GLU A 220 2.10 -5.42 -5.40
CA GLU A 220 2.10 -3.97 -5.59
C GLU A 220 0.68 -3.38 -5.66
N ILE A 221 -0.20 -3.99 -6.46
CA ILE A 221 -1.61 -3.57 -6.60
C ILE A 221 -2.38 -3.61 -5.27
N ARG A 222 -2.03 -4.54 -4.37
CA ARG A 222 -2.68 -4.66 -3.06
C ARG A 222 -2.08 -3.71 -2.05
N LEU A 223 -0.77 -3.48 -2.07
CA LEU A 223 -0.09 -2.54 -1.18
C LEU A 223 -0.39 -1.08 -1.54
N PHE A 224 -0.67 -0.78 -2.81
CA PHE A 224 -1.01 0.55 -3.29
C PHE A 224 -2.39 0.55 -3.98
N PRO A 225 -3.48 0.36 -3.22
CA PRO A 225 -4.83 0.21 -3.77
C PRO A 225 -5.50 1.54 -4.12
N ASP A 226 -4.86 2.67 -3.82
CA ASP A 226 -5.35 4.01 -4.07
C ASP A 226 -5.16 4.43 -5.53
N PHE A 227 -5.64 5.63 -5.85
CA PHE A 227 -5.55 6.18 -7.19
C PHE A 227 -4.10 6.41 -7.61
N GLU A 228 -3.23 6.85 -6.70
CA GLU A 228 -1.82 7.10 -7.01
C GLU A 228 -1.10 5.80 -7.37
N GLY A 229 -1.23 4.75 -6.56
CA GLY A 229 -0.67 3.43 -6.85
C GLY A 229 -1.21 2.83 -8.14
N PHE A 230 -2.51 3.02 -8.40
CA PHE A 230 -3.11 2.63 -9.66
C PHE A 230 -2.49 3.38 -10.86
N ALA A 231 -2.25 4.68 -10.72
CA ALA A 231 -1.66 5.51 -11.77
C ALA A 231 -0.17 5.22 -11.98
N SER A 232 0.61 5.04 -10.90
CA SER A 232 2.06 4.80 -10.98
C SER A 232 2.41 3.50 -11.68
N LEU A 233 1.59 2.47 -11.51
CA LEU A 233 1.71 1.19 -12.22
C LEU A 233 1.47 1.28 -13.74
N ARG A 234 1.05 2.44 -14.24
CA ARG A 234 0.64 2.69 -15.62
C ARG A 234 1.19 4.04 -16.10
N ASP A 235 2.36 4.41 -15.62
CA ASP A 235 3.03 5.60 -16.11
C ASP A 235 3.35 5.48 -17.62
N ASP A 236 3.72 6.60 -18.24
CA ASP A 236 4.01 6.70 -19.67
C ASP A 236 5.27 5.93 -20.08
N LEU A 237 6.09 5.51 -19.12
CA LEU A 237 7.30 4.71 -19.32
C LEU A 237 7.01 3.20 -19.28
N THR A 238 5.87 2.78 -18.74
CA THR A 238 5.49 1.38 -18.62
C THR A 238 4.83 0.87 -19.91
N PRO A 239 5.41 -0.11 -20.61
CA PRO A 239 4.80 -0.65 -21.83
C PRO A 239 3.43 -1.27 -21.54
N TYR A 240 2.43 -0.94 -22.36
CA TYR A 240 1.14 -1.60 -22.27
C TYR A 240 1.28 -3.09 -22.60
N THR A 241 1.06 -3.93 -21.60
CA THR A 241 0.94 -5.38 -21.77
C THR A 241 -0.54 -5.76 -21.77
N PRO A 242 -1.05 -6.36 -22.87
CA PRO A 242 -2.40 -6.91 -22.86
C PRO A 242 -2.51 -7.98 -21.78
N LEU A 243 -3.56 -7.91 -20.95
CA LEU A 243 -3.78 -8.89 -19.88
C LEU A 243 -3.73 -10.34 -20.39
N SER A 244 -3.16 -11.21 -19.58
CA SER A 244 -3.23 -12.66 -19.74
C SER A 244 -4.65 -13.19 -19.49
N ALA A 245 -4.89 -14.46 -19.80
CA ALA A 245 -6.19 -15.09 -19.56
C ALA A 245 -6.55 -15.06 -18.06
N ASP A 246 -5.60 -15.40 -17.18
CA ASP A 246 -5.80 -15.37 -15.72
C ASP A 246 -6.11 -13.96 -15.21
N GLU A 247 -5.43 -12.94 -15.72
CA GLU A 247 -5.66 -11.56 -15.29
C GLU A 247 -7.03 -11.03 -15.75
N TYR A 248 -7.48 -11.37 -16.96
CA TYR A 248 -8.84 -11.08 -17.39
C TYR A 248 -9.87 -11.78 -16.50
N MET A 249 -9.65 -13.04 -16.11
CA MET A 249 -10.53 -13.74 -15.18
C MET A 249 -10.58 -13.06 -13.81
N MET A 250 -9.41 -12.71 -13.24
CA MET A 250 -9.35 -12.02 -11.95
C MET A 250 -10.11 -10.69 -11.98
N ARG A 251 -9.98 -9.92 -13.07
CA ARG A 251 -10.70 -8.65 -13.27
C ARG A 251 -12.20 -8.88 -13.42
N ALA A 252 -12.59 -9.89 -14.18
CA ALA A 252 -13.99 -10.29 -14.32
C ALA A 252 -14.61 -10.71 -12.98
N ASP A 253 -13.92 -11.52 -12.19
CA ASP A 253 -14.38 -11.94 -10.86
C ASP A 253 -14.53 -10.74 -9.91
N GLN A 254 -13.64 -9.76 -9.99
CA GLN A 254 -13.76 -8.51 -9.23
C GLN A 254 -14.98 -7.69 -9.68
N ALA A 255 -15.25 -7.64 -10.99
CA ALA A 255 -16.44 -7.01 -11.52
C ALA A 255 -17.73 -7.74 -11.05
N VAL A 256 -17.73 -9.08 -11.03
CA VAL A 256 -18.82 -9.90 -10.45
C VAL A 256 -19.05 -9.55 -8.97
N ARG A 257 -18.00 -9.47 -8.15
CA ARG A 257 -18.10 -9.07 -6.74
C ARG A 257 -18.66 -7.67 -6.55
N ARG A 258 -18.49 -6.79 -7.54
CA ARG A 258 -19.02 -5.42 -7.57
C ARG A 258 -20.38 -5.33 -8.28
N HIS A 259 -21.03 -6.45 -8.59
CA HIS A 259 -22.28 -6.54 -9.34
C HIS A 259 -22.23 -5.91 -10.76
N LYS A 260 -21.02 -5.74 -11.31
CA LYS A 260 -20.74 -5.22 -12.65
C LYS A 260 -20.68 -6.37 -13.66
N PHE A 261 -21.82 -7.05 -13.83
CA PHE A 261 -21.87 -8.31 -14.57
C PHE A 261 -21.62 -8.15 -16.08
N LYS A 262 -21.96 -7.00 -16.68
CA LYS A 262 -21.70 -6.74 -18.11
C LYS A 262 -20.21 -6.63 -18.39
N GLU A 263 -19.51 -5.88 -17.55
CA GLU A 263 -18.06 -5.72 -17.59
C GLU A 263 -17.37 -7.08 -17.34
N ALA A 264 -17.87 -7.85 -16.37
CA ALA A 264 -17.35 -9.20 -16.11
C ALA A 264 -17.45 -10.12 -17.33
N ILE A 265 -18.58 -10.13 -18.04
CA ILE A 265 -18.76 -10.95 -19.24
C ILE A 265 -17.78 -10.53 -20.34
N ALA A 266 -17.59 -9.23 -20.55
CA ALA A 266 -16.65 -8.74 -21.55
C ALA A 266 -15.21 -9.20 -21.26
N ASP A 267 -14.81 -9.19 -19.98
CA ASP A 267 -13.50 -9.69 -19.56
C ASP A 267 -13.39 -11.21 -19.68
N TYR A 268 -14.42 -11.98 -19.30
CA TYR A 268 -14.42 -13.42 -19.54
C TYR A 268 -14.36 -13.76 -21.04
N ASP A 269 -15.02 -13.00 -21.92
CA ASP A 269 -14.92 -13.19 -23.37
C ASP A 269 -13.47 -12.98 -23.86
N LYS A 270 -12.74 -12.00 -23.31
CA LYS A 270 -11.31 -11.82 -23.58
C LYS A 270 -10.46 -12.95 -23.02
N ALA A 271 -10.78 -13.46 -21.83
CA ALA A 271 -10.09 -14.61 -21.25
C ALA A 271 -10.31 -15.89 -22.07
N ILE A 272 -11.54 -16.15 -22.54
CA ILE A 272 -11.89 -17.27 -23.42
C ILE A 272 -11.14 -17.18 -24.75
N TYR A 273 -11.02 -15.99 -25.33
CA TYR A 273 -10.24 -15.81 -26.56
C TYR A 273 -8.77 -16.25 -26.39
N ARG A 274 -8.21 -16.08 -25.19
CA ARG A 274 -6.84 -16.50 -24.85
C ARG A 274 -6.74 -17.98 -24.48
N ARG A 275 -7.74 -18.53 -23.76
CA ARG A 275 -7.84 -19.95 -23.36
C ARG A 275 -9.23 -20.51 -23.67
N PRO A 276 -9.50 -20.92 -24.92
CA PRO A 276 -10.84 -21.33 -25.34
C PRO A 276 -11.32 -22.63 -24.68
N GLY A 277 -10.39 -23.51 -24.29
CA GLY A 277 -10.69 -24.81 -23.68
C GLY A 277 -10.86 -24.79 -22.16
N ASP A 278 -10.72 -23.64 -21.50
CA ASP A 278 -10.80 -23.57 -20.05
C ASP A 278 -12.26 -23.50 -19.57
N ALA A 279 -12.77 -24.64 -19.09
CA ALA A 279 -14.15 -24.79 -18.66
C ALA A 279 -14.52 -23.87 -17.48
N SER A 280 -13.55 -23.50 -16.64
CA SER A 280 -13.80 -22.61 -15.48
C SER A 280 -14.26 -21.22 -15.94
N ILE A 281 -13.68 -20.71 -17.03
CA ILE A 281 -14.01 -19.39 -17.58
C ILE A 281 -15.42 -19.36 -18.15
N HIS A 282 -15.80 -20.42 -18.88
CA HIS A 282 -17.15 -20.56 -19.43
C HIS A 282 -18.20 -20.65 -18.33
N TYR A 283 -17.93 -21.41 -17.26
CA TYR A 283 -18.80 -21.50 -16.11
C TYR A 283 -19.00 -20.14 -15.42
N SER A 284 -17.91 -19.44 -15.10
CA SER A 284 -17.97 -18.12 -14.43
C SER A 284 -18.70 -17.07 -15.29
N ARG A 285 -18.50 -17.10 -16.60
CA ARG A 285 -19.26 -16.26 -17.54
C ARG A 285 -20.76 -16.61 -17.57
N GLY A 286 -21.08 -17.90 -17.55
CA GLY A 286 -22.47 -18.38 -17.46
C GLY A 286 -23.16 -17.87 -16.20
N PHE A 287 -22.48 -17.93 -15.06
CA PHE A 287 -22.96 -17.36 -13.80
C PHE A 287 -23.26 -15.86 -13.92
N ALA A 288 -22.34 -15.07 -14.50
CA ALA A 288 -22.54 -13.64 -14.68
C ALA A 288 -23.74 -13.33 -15.60
N LYS A 289 -23.95 -14.11 -16.67
CA LYS A 289 -25.12 -13.98 -17.56
C LYS A 289 -26.43 -14.22 -16.83
N VAL A 290 -26.51 -15.29 -16.03
CA VAL A 290 -27.72 -15.59 -15.24
C VAL A 290 -28.04 -14.46 -14.25
N LYS A 291 -27.02 -13.81 -13.68
CA LYS A 291 -27.23 -12.65 -12.80
C LYS A 291 -27.83 -11.45 -13.54
N ILE A 292 -27.32 -11.12 -14.72
CA ILE A 292 -27.94 -10.07 -15.56
C ILE A 292 -29.39 -10.40 -15.88
N GLU A 293 -29.69 -11.65 -16.26
CA GLU A 293 -31.06 -12.04 -16.60
C GLU A 293 -32.03 -11.95 -15.42
N ARG A 294 -31.54 -12.17 -14.19
CA ARG A 294 -32.34 -12.05 -12.97
C ARG A 294 -32.51 -10.61 -12.50
N ASP A 295 -31.52 -9.74 -12.75
CA ASP A 295 -31.56 -8.32 -12.40
C ASP A 295 -32.32 -7.46 -13.44
N CYS A 296 -32.73 -8.04 -14.58
CA CYS A 296 -33.55 -7.38 -15.58
C CYS A 296 -35.04 -7.74 -15.37
N PRO A 297 -35.89 -6.85 -14.81
CA PRO A 297 -37.27 -7.20 -14.43
C PRO A 297 -38.24 -7.33 -15.62
N TYR A 298 -37.76 -7.25 -16.85
CA TYR A 298 -38.60 -7.29 -18.05
C TYR A 298 -38.13 -8.40 -19.00
N ARG A 299 -38.48 -9.64 -18.67
CA ARG A 299 -38.78 -10.63 -19.71
C ARG A 299 -40.30 -10.72 -19.80
N GLU A 300 -40.86 -9.97 -20.75
CA GLU A 300 -42.19 -10.29 -21.28
C GLU A 300 -42.16 -11.76 -21.70
N ASN A 301 -42.96 -12.57 -21.01
CA ASN A 301 -43.18 -13.96 -21.36
C ASN A 301 -44.02 -13.97 -22.65
N PRO A 302 -43.50 -14.39 -23.82
CA PRO A 302 -44.28 -14.40 -25.06
C PRO A 302 -45.40 -15.45 -25.05
N PHE A 303 -45.45 -16.29 -24.00
CA PHE A 303 -46.43 -17.36 -23.83
C PHE A 303 -47.23 -17.10 -22.55
N ASN A 304 -48.19 -16.18 -22.62
CA ASN A 304 -49.30 -16.15 -21.68
C ASN A 304 -50.54 -16.75 -22.37
N PRO A 305 -50.89 -18.04 -22.12
CA PRO A 305 -52.02 -18.71 -22.78
C PRO A 305 -53.40 -18.29 -22.23
N THR A 306 -53.53 -17.08 -21.66
CA THR A 306 -54.77 -16.62 -21.03
C THR A 306 -55.50 -15.49 -21.78
N ASP A 307 -55.09 -15.12 -22.99
CA ASP A 307 -55.87 -14.19 -23.80
C ASP A 307 -57.03 -14.92 -24.50
N ASN A 308 -58.05 -15.23 -23.71
CA ASN A 308 -59.31 -15.79 -24.15
C ASN A 308 -60.37 -14.69 -24.22
N THR A 309 -60.12 -13.63 -24.98
CA THR A 309 -61.13 -12.60 -25.29
C THR A 309 -61.91 -12.97 -26.56
N ILE A 310 -62.80 -13.96 -26.40
CA ILE A 310 -63.96 -14.14 -27.30
C ILE A 310 -64.88 -12.93 -27.08
N LYS A 311 -64.80 -11.93 -27.96
CA LYS A 311 -65.85 -10.90 -28.08
C LYS A 311 -67.09 -11.51 -28.74
N ARG A 312 -68.03 -11.97 -27.91
CA ARG A 312 -69.44 -12.10 -28.30
C ARG A 312 -70.00 -10.70 -28.55
N ASN A 313 -70.26 -10.36 -29.82
CA ASN A 313 -71.16 -9.26 -30.17
C ASN A 313 -72.49 -9.86 -30.62
N LEU A 314 -73.51 -9.77 -29.76
CA LEU A 314 -74.92 -9.90 -30.14
C LEU A 314 -75.71 -8.76 -29.48
N THR A 315 -76.15 -7.84 -30.35
CA THR A 315 -77.45 -7.13 -30.42
C THR A 315 -77.91 -6.19 -29.30
N GLN A 316 -78.13 -4.92 -29.68
CA GLN A 316 -79.41 -4.14 -29.67
C GLN A 316 -79.02 -2.67 -29.98
N HIS A 317 -79.51 -1.98 -31.02
CA HIS A 317 -80.89 -1.74 -31.47
C HIS A 317 -81.04 -1.71 -32.99
#